data_AF-A3E3Z1-F1
#
_entry.id   AF-A3E3Z1-F1
#
_cell.length_a   1.000
_cell.length_b   1.000
_cell.length_c   1.000
_cell.angle_alpha   90.00
_cell.angle_beta   90.00
_cell.angle_gamma   90.00
#
_symmetry.space_group_name_H-M   'P 1'
#
loop_
_entity.id
_entity.type
_entity.pdbx_description
1 polymer ?
#
loop_
_entity_poly.entity_id
_entity_poly.type
_entity_poly.pdbx_seq_one_letter_code
_entity_poly.pdbx_strand_id
1 'polypeptide(L)'
;MRNHGPGQWRQWHYGNMVVPLYMPSPKEVRPEGQRPVSEAAGLTVKAFQAKNAIKDFQDAIQTMLERPDSPSGRITEARFRDELFTIAQANLTQEEVETIFPVLSKDENRTGSKRRASKRRTSSSKEPPVSEA
;
A
#
# COMPACT_ATOMS: atom_id res chain seq x y z
N MET A 1 -2.26 -21.34 6.21
CA MET A 1 -2.95 -20.15 5.68
C MET A 1 -3.35 -19.30 6.89
N ARG A 2 -2.78 -18.09 7.07
CA ARG A 2 -3.17 -17.23 8.20
C ARG A 2 -4.50 -16.58 7.84
N ASN A 3 -5.57 -17.00 8.49
CA ASN A 3 -6.84 -16.28 8.43
C ASN A 3 -6.62 -14.92 9.11
N HIS A 4 -6.52 -13.88 8.29
CA HIS A 4 -6.55 -12.51 8.79
C HIS A 4 -7.96 -12.28 9.35
N GLY A 5 -8.05 -12.08 10.66
CA GLY A 5 -9.33 -11.87 11.33
C GLY A 5 -9.95 -10.51 10.98
N PRO A 6 -11.24 -10.31 11.26
CA PRO A 6 -11.97 -9.07 10.97
C PRO A 6 -11.36 -7.82 11.62
N GLY A 7 -10.53 -7.95 12.67
CA GLY A 7 -9.81 -6.83 13.29
C GLY A 7 -8.58 -6.33 12.54
N GLN A 8 -8.20 -6.97 11.43
CA GLN A 8 -6.97 -6.67 10.68
C GLN A 8 -7.21 -5.89 9.39
N TRP A 9 -8.47 -5.60 9.09
CA TRP A 9 -8.89 -4.93 7.86
C TRP A 9 -9.39 -3.53 8.20
N ARG A 10 -9.04 -2.58 7.36
CA ARG A 10 -9.45 -1.18 7.50
C ARG A 10 -10.13 -0.75 6.22
N GLN A 11 -11.09 0.15 6.33
CA GLN A 11 -11.70 0.78 5.17
C GLN A 11 -11.48 2.27 5.29
N TRP A 12 -11.04 2.88 4.21
CA TRP A 12 -11.05 4.32 4.08
C TRP A 12 -12.25 4.73 3.23
N HIS A 13 -12.99 5.73 3.71
CA HIS A 13 -14.23 6.20 3.11
C HIS A 13 -14.09 7.67 2.73
N TYR A 14 -14.51 8.01 1.52
CA TYR A 14 -14.61 9.38 1.06
C TYR A 14 -15.79 9.56 0.11
N GLY A 15 -16.82 10.26 0.57
CA GLY A 15 -18.10 10.33 -0.16
C GLY A 15 -18.65 8.93 -0.42
N ASN A 16 -18.80 8.57 -1.69
CA ASN A 16 -19.27 7.25 -2.11
C ASN A 16 -18.13 6.25 -2.40
N MET A 17 -16.86 6.66 -2.27
CA MET A 17 -15.71 5.80 -2.52
C MET A 17 -15.31 5.04 -1.25
N VAL A 18 -15.09 3.74 -1.42
CA VAL A 18 -14.63 2.84 -0.37
C VAL A 18 -13.33 2.18 -0.81
N VAL A 19 -12.25 2.42 -0.07
CA VAL A 19 -10.95 1.79 -0.31
C VAL A 19 -10.72 0.71 0.75
N PRO A 20 -10.78 -0.59 0.37
CA PRO A 20 -10.52 -1.70 1.28
C PRO A 20 -9.01 -1.88 1.50
N LEU A 21 -8.56 -1.51 2.69
CA LEU A 21 -7.16 -1.54 3.10
C LEU A 21 -6.84 -2.75 3.97
N TYR A 22 -5.65 -3.32 3.79
CA TYR A 22 -5.09 -4.30 4.71
C TYR A 22 -3.65 -3.95 5.09
N MET A 23 -3.31 -4.23 6.35
CA MET A 23 -1.92 -4.20 6.82
C MET A 23 -1.31 -5.59 6.65
N PRO A 24 -0.22 -5.74 5.87
CA PRO A 24 0.42 -7.04 5.66
C PRO A 24 1.03 -7.60 6.95
N SER A 25 1.49 -6.75 7.87
CA SER A 25 2.00 -7.14 9.18
C SER A 25 1.58 -6.16 10.29
N PRO A 26 0.87 -6.59 11.35
CA PRO A 26 0.50 -5.72 12.49
C PRO A 26 1.71 -5.31 13.36
N LYS A 27 2.90 -5.87 13.08
CA LYS A 27 4.16 -5.59 13.79
C LYS A 27 5.07 -4.63 13.03
N GLU A 28 4.68 -4.23 11.83
CA GLU A 28 5.46 -3.28 11.05
C GLU A 28 5.27 -1.90 11.68
N VAL A 29 6.27 -1.47 12.44
CA VAL A 29 6.28 -0.16 13.07
C VAL A 29 6.38 0.87 11.95
N ARG A 30 5.41 1.79 11.92
CA ARG A 30 5.43 2.91 10.97
C ARG A 30 6.76 3.66 11.13
N PRO A 31 7.44 4.04 10.02
CA PRO A 31 8.61 4.90 10.11
C PRO A 31 8.28 6.16 10.93
N GLU A 32 9.14 6.52 11.90
CA GLU A 32 8.93 7.72 12.70
C GLU A 32 8.81 8.97 11.81
N GLY A 33 7.83 9.83 12.10
CA GLY A 33 7.54 11.03 11.30
C GLY A 33 6.59 10.83 10.11
N GLN A 34 6.21 9.60 9.75
CA GLN A 34 5.16 9.40 8.74
C GLN A 34 3.77 9.64 9.33
N ARG A 35 3.01 10.56 8.71
CA ARG A 35 1.58 10.73 9.00
C ARG A 35 0.81 9.42 8.73
N PRO A 36 -0.27 9.13 9.48
CA PRO A 36 -1.20 8.05 9.16
C PRO A 36 -1.75 8.18 7.74
N VAL A 37 -1.99 7.04 7.06
CA VAL A 37 -2.52 7.05 5.68
C VAL A 37 -3.86 7.79 5.58
N SER A 38 -4.70 7.71 6.61
CA SER A 38 -5.98 8.41 6.68
C SER A 38 -5.81 9.93 6.69
N GLU A 39 -4.78 10.42 7.37
CA GLU A 39 -4.47 11.85 7.45
C GLU A 39 -3.85 12.34 6.13
N ALA A 40 -2.92 11.57 5.58
CA ALA A 40 -2.34 11.85 4.26
C ALA A 40 -3.41 11.88 3.16
N ALA A 41 -4.33 10.93 3.16
CA ALA A 41 -5.47 10.89 2.23
C ALA A 41 -6.38 12.12 2.41
N GLY A 42 -6.71 12.49 3.66
CA GLY A 42 -7.54 13.66 3.93
C GLY A 42 -6.88 14.98 3.49
N LEU A 43 -5.57 15.12 3.69
CA LEU A 43 -4.82 16.30 3.23
C LEU A 43 -4.70 16.33 1.70
N THR A 44 -4.47 15.18 1.06
CA THR A 44 -4.43 15.06 -0.40
C THR A 44 -5.78 15.48 -1.00
N VAL A 45 -6.89 14.97 -0.47
CA VAL A 45 -8.24 15.37 -0.89
C VAL A 45 -8.43 16.88 -0.78
N LYS A 46 -8.05 17.49 0.35
CA LYS A 46 -8.19 18.95 0.55
C LYS A 46 -7.37 19.75 -0.46
N ALA A 47 -6.14 19.33 -0.73
CA ALA A 47 -5.28 19.99 -1.70
C ALA A 47 -5.85 19.90 -3.13
N PHE A 48 -6.36 18.72 -3.52
CA PHE A 48 -7.01 18.53 -4.82
C PHE A 48 -8.33 19.31 -4.93
N GLN A 49 -9.11 19.40 -3.84
CA GLN A 49 -10.30 20.26 -3.79
C GLN A 49 -9.94 21.73 -3.99
N ALA A 50 -8.88 22.23 -3.33
CA ALA A 50 -8.43 23.61 -3.46
C ALA A 50 -8.01 23.97 -4.90
N LYS A 51 -7.53 22.99 -5.68
CA LYS A 51 -7.16 23.15 -7.09
C LYS A 51 -8.27 22.83 -8.08
N ASN A 52 -9.49 22.53 -7.62
CA ASN A 52 -10.58 22.03 -8.46
C ASN A 52 -10.23 20.77 -9.28
N ALA A 53 -9.25 19.98 -8.81
CA ALA A 53 -8.76 18.76 -9.45
C ALA A 53 -9.34 17.49 -8.80
N ILE A 54 -10.43 17.60 -8.03
CA ILE A 54 -10.97 16.48 -7.25
C ILE A 54 -11.37 15.28 -8.14
N LYS A 55 -11.72 15.53 -9.40
CA LYS A 55 -12.03 14.47 -10.35
C LYS A 55 -10.79 13.62 -10.67
N ASP A 56 -9.64 14.25 -10.88
CA ASP A 56 -8.37 13.54 -11.16
C ASP A 56 -7.98 12.65 -9.97
N PHE A 57 -8.23 13.12 -8.75
CA PHE A 57 -8.08 12.29 -7.55
C PHE A 57 -9.02 11.07 -7.56
N GLN A 58 -10.31 11.28 -7.82
CA GLN A 58 -11.29 10.20 -7.84
C GLN A 58 -10.98 9.16 -8.92
N ASP A 59 -10.65 9.61 -10.13
CA ASP A 59 -10.31 8.77 -11.28
C ASP A 59 -9.06 7.93 -11.01
N ALA A 60 -8.03 8.51 -10.38
CA ALA A 60 -6.82 7.79 -10.01
C ALA A 60 -7.09 6.71 -8.93
N ILE A 61 -7.85 7.04 -7.88
CA ILE A 61 -8.21 6.04 -6.86
C ILE A 61 -9.10 4.94 -7.44
N GLN A 62 -10.01 5.27 -8.35
CA GLN A 62 -10.84 4.28 -9.03
C GLN A 62 -10.00 3.34 -9.89
N THR A 63 -9.04 3.88 -10.65
CA THR A 63 -8.05 3.10 -11.41
C THR A 63 -7.23 2.17 -10.51
N MET A 64 -6.86 2.64 -9.32
CA MET A 64 -6.15 1.81 -8.33
C MET A 64 -7.03 0.63 -7.86
N LEU A 65 -8.32 0.86 -7.63
CA LEU A 65 -9.28 -0.16 -7.20
C LEU A 65 -9.53 -1.25 -8.25
N GLU A 66 -9.42 -0.94 -9.54
CA GLU A 66 -9.55 -1.91 -10.63
C GLU A 66 -8.45 -2.99 -10.63
N ARG A 67 -7.31 -2.69 -10.02
CA ARG A 67 -6.13 -3.58 -10.02
C ARG A 67 -5.77 -3.97 -8.59
N PRO A 68 -6.59 -4.69 -7.83
CA PRO A 68 -6.31 -4.99 -6.41
C PRO A 68 -5.06 -5.87 -6.21
N ASP A 69 -4.40 -5.72 -5.05
CA ASP A 69 -3.21 -6.52 -4.68
C ASP A 69 -3.57 -7.96 -4.29
N SER A 70 -4.84 -8.19 -3.93
CA SER A 70 -5.35 -9.47 -3.46
C SER A 70 -6.51 -9.94 -4.35
N PRO A 71 -6.68 -11.27 -4.56
CA PRO A 71 -7.86 -11.83 -5.22
C PRO A 71 -9.19 -11.49 -4.51
N SER A 72 -9.13 -10.98 -3.28
CA SER A 72 -10.28 -10.47 -2.52
C SER A 72 -10.62 -8.99 -2.78
N GLY A 73 -9.97 -8.34 -3.74
CA GLY A 73 -10.25 -6.93 -4.08
C GLY A 73 -9.59 -5.91 -3.16
N ARG A 74 -8.56 -6.30 -2.41
CA ARG A 74 -7.96 -5.48 -1.34
C ARG A 74 -6.65 -4.84 -1.77
N ILE A 75 -6.32 -3.72 -1.12
CA ILE A 75 -5.13 -2.92 -1.40
C ILE A 75 -4.29 -2.78 -0.12
N THR A 76 -2.97 -2.87 -0.26
CA THR A 76 -2.06 -2.61 0.87
C THR A 76 -2.08 -1.15 1.27
N GLU A 77 -1.95 -0.86 2.56
CA GLU A 77 -1.80 0.53 3.03
C GLU A 77 -0.60 1.24 2.36
N ALA A 78 0.49 0.50 2.11
CA ALA A 78 1.67 1.01 1.41
C ALA A 78 1.32 1.46 -0.02
N ARG A 79 0.67 0.60 -0.81
CA ARG A 79 0.29 0.96 -2.18
C ARG A 79 -0.68 2.13 -2.23
N PHE A 80 -1.68 2.15 -1.33
CA PHE A 80 -2.60 3.28 -1.26
C PHE A 80 -1.85 4.59 -0.97
N ARG A 81 -0.86 4.55 -0.07
CA ARG A 81 0.00 5.70 0.22
C ARG A 81 0.85 6.12 -0.99
N ASP A 82 1.45 5.16 -1.68
CA ASP A 82 2.27 5.42 -2.87
C ASP A 82 1.42 6.06 -3.99
N GLU A 83 0.21 5.55 -4.22
CA GLU A 83 -0.72 6.12 -5.19
C GLU A 83 -1.07 7.58 -4.85
N LEU A 84 -1.40 7.86 -3.58
CA LEU A 84 -1.67 9.22 -3.11
C LEU A 84 -0.46 10.16 -3.30
N PHE A 85 0.76 9.64 -3.13
CA PHE A 85 1.98 10.40 -3.36
C PHE A 85 2.22 10.67 -4.85
N THR A 86 2.05 9.66 -5.71
CA THR A 86 2.20 9.81 -7.17
C THR A 86 1.23 10.84 -7.74
N ILE A 87 -0.05 10.78 -7.36
CA ILE A 87 -1.03 11.78 -7.84
C ILE A 87 -0.71 13.17 -7.28
N ALA A 88 -0.26 13.25 -6.02
CA ALA A 88 0.13 14.51 -5.41
C ALA A 88 1.32 15.12 -6.14
N GLN A 89 2.37 14.35 -6.47
CA GLN A 89 3.50 14.86 -7.26
C GLN A 89 3.08 15.36 -8.65
N ALA A 90 2.09 14.72 -9.28
CA ALA A 90 1.63 15.10 -10.61
C ALA A 90 0.80 16.40 -10.64
N ASN A 91 0.10 16.74 -9.55
CA ASN A 91 -0.90 17.81 -9.52
C ASN A 91 -0.62 18.92 -8.48
N LEU A 92 0.16 18.62 -7.45
CA LEU A 92 0.49 19.53 -6.36
C LEU A 92 1.90 20.09 -6.52
N THR A 93 2.16 21.26 -5.93
CA THR A 93 3.52 21.79 -5.88
C THR A 93 4.36 20.96 -4.91
N GLN A 94 5.68 20.99 -5.07
CA GLN A 94 6.58 20.25 -4.19
C GLN A 94 6.41 20.62 -2.71
N GLU A 95 6.15 21.89 -2.41
CA GLU A 95 5.88 22.38 -1.04
C GLU A 95 4.61 21.74 -0.44
N GLU A 96 3.56 21.60 -1.25
CA GLU A 96 2.32 20.93 -0.84
C GLU A 96 2.56 19.43 -0.63
N VAL A 97 3.30 18.79 -1.54
CA VAL A 97 3.66 17.37 -1.42
C VAL A 97 4.47 17.12 -0.15
N GLU A 98 5.46 17.95 0.16
CA GLU A 98 6.28 17.83 1.38
C GLU A 98 5.46 18.06 2.66
N THR A 99 4.46 18.94 2.61
CA THR A 99 3.54 19.17 3.73
C THR A 99 2.69 17.92 4.03
N ILE A 100 2.22 17.25 2.98
CA ILE A 100 1.37 16.05 3.07
C ILE A 100 2.22 14.81 3.38
N PHE A 101 3.40 14.69 2.76
CA PHE A 101 4.26 13.51 2.77
C PHE A 101 5.71 13.83 3.20
N PRO A 102 5.94 14.32 4.43
CA PRO A 102 7.24 14.85 4.86
C PRO A 102 8.40 13.83 4.86
N VAL A 103 8.10 12.54 4.97
CA VAL A 103 9.12 11.45 4.98
C VAL A 103 9.30 10.82 3.60
N LEU A 104 8.24 10.71 2.79
CA LEU A 104 8.34 10.05 1.48
C LEU A 104 9.08 10.91 0.45
N SER A 105 9.04 12.24 0.58
CA SER A 105 9.86 13.14 -0.27
C SER A 105 11.37 12.89 -0.17
N LYS A 106 11.84 12.15 0.85
CA LYS A 106 13.26 11.83 1.04
C LYS A 106 13.67 10.46 0.46
N ASP A 107 12.72 9.61 0.09
CA ASP A 107 12.93 8.20 -0.27
C ASP A 107 12.64 7.92 -1.77
N GLU A 108 12.80 8.93 -2.64
CA GLU A 108 12.60 8.82 -4.10
C GLU A 108 13.70 8.01 -4.81
N ASN A 109 14.12 6.88 -4.23
CA ASN A 109 15.14 5.99 -4.79
C ASN A 109 14.74 4.51 -4.75
N ARG A 110 13.44 4.22 -4.91
CA ARG A 110 12.92 2.85 -5.03
C ARG A 110 12.43 2.49 -6.43
N THR A 111 13.18 2.89 -7.45
CA THR A 111 13.29 2.09 -8.68
C THR A 111 14.03 0.79 -8.36
N GLY A 112 13.26 -0.21 -7.92
CA GLY A 112 13.79 -1.51 -7.50
C GLY A 112 12.91 -2.68 -7.91
N SER A 113 12.36 -2.65 -9.12
CA SER A 113 11.76 -3.83 -9.75
C SER A 113 12.84 -4.91 -9.91
N LYS A 114 12.94 -5.84 -8.96
CA LYS A 114 13.68 -7.10 -9.15
C LYS A 114 12.84 -8.28 -8.68
N ARG A 115 12.03 -8.73 -9.65
CA ARG A 115 11.87 -10.13 -10.09
C ARG A 115 11.86 -11.18 -8.98
N ARG A 116 10.65 -11.71 -8.75
CA ARG A 116 10.40 -13.08 -8.28
C ARG A 116 11.44 -14.06 -8.86
N ALA A 117 12.39 -14.49 -8.03
CA ALA A 117 13.18 -15.68 -8.31
C ALA A 117 12.30 -16.90 -7.98
N SER A 118 11.70 -17.45 -9.04
CA SER A 118 11.22 -18.82 -9.09
C SER A 118 12.40 -19.80 -8.95
N LYS A 119 12.10 -21.03 -8.50
CA LYS A 119 12.96 -22.23 -8.31
C LYS A 119 13.79 -22.22 -7.00
N ARG A 120 13.71 -23.23 -6.14
CA ARG A 120 13.63 -24.69 -6.38
C ARG A 120 12.80 -25.41 -5.31
N ARG A 121 11.90 -26.27 -5.78
CA ARG A 121 11.48 -27.47 -5.03
C ARG A 121 12.67 -28.42 -5.01
N THR A 122 13.15 -28.81 -3.83
CA THR A 122 13.94 -30.03 -3.66
C THR A 122 13.11 -31.01 -2.84
N SER A 123 12.39 -31.85 -3.58
CA SER A 123 11.89 -33.14 -3.11
C SER A 123 13.05 -34.14 -3.12
N SER A 124 13.37 -34.69 -1.95
CA SER A 124 14.06 -35.97 -1.80
C SER A 124 13.42 -36.61 -0.55
N SER A 125 12.38 -37.45 -0.71
CA SER A 125 12.46 -38.93 -0.70
C SER A 125 13.29 -39.46 0.48
N LYS A 126 12.65 -40.06 1.51
CA LYS A 126 12.52 -41.54 1.72
C LYS A 126 13.92 -42.20 1.82
N GLU A 127 14.42 -42.80 2.91
CA GLU A 127 13.87 -43.68 3.97
C GLU A 127 14.85 -43.76 5.17
N PRO A 128 14.46 -44.33 6.34
CA PRO A 128 15.34 -44.56 7.49
C PRO A 128 16.00 -45.96 7.45
N PRO A 129 17.09 -46.18 8.19
CA PRO A 129 17.37 -47.51 8.72
C PRO A 129 17.37 -47.52 10.25
N VAL A 130 16.53 -48.43 10.76
CA VAL A 130 16.51 -48.99 12.12
C VAL A 130 17.48 -50.18 12.16
N SER A 131 17.92 -50.54 13.38
CA SER A 131 18.62 -51.77 13.85
C SER A 131 20.13 -51.52 14.09
N GLU A 132 20.65 -51.49 15.32
CA GLU A 132 20.64 -52.49 16.42
C GLU A 132 21.32 -53.81 16.03
N ALA A 133 22.58 -53.95 16.46
CA ALA A 133 23.25 -55.16 16.94
C ALA A 133 24.60 -54.75 17.57
#